data_AF-A0A453FUH4-F1
#
_entry.id   AF-A0A453FUH4-F1
#
_cell.length_a   1.000
_cell.length_b   1.000
_cell.length_c   1.000
_cell.angle_alpha   90.00
_cell.angle_beta   90.00
_cell.angle_gamma   90.00
#
_symmetry.space_group_name_H-M   'P 1'
#
loop_
_entity.id
_entity.type
_entity.pdbx_description
1 polymer ?
#
loop_
_entity_poly.entity_id
_entity_poly.type
_entity_poly.pdbx_seq_one_letter_code
_entity_poly.pdbx_strand_id
1 'polypeptide(L)'
;MQELYNLGGRQFILAGLPPFGCIPLQITLSGDLERGCVDEQNSEAQVYNSKLQKLIPTLQGSLRGSKIVYLNAYEAFTVILQGTNKYGTFSSNVMIPNLYLAKWTPLRSLILHISFL
;
A
#
# COMPACT_ATOMS: atom_id res chain seq x y z
N MET A 1 10.60 -10.49 -8.19
CA MET A 1 11.46 -10.57 -6.98
C MET A 1 12.69 -11.42 -7.23
N GLN A 2 12.56 -12.66 -7.72
CA GLN A 2 13.70 -13.54 -8.01
C GLN A 2 14.72 -12.92 -8.98
N GLU A 3 14.26 -12.26 -10.04
CA GLU A 3 15.14 -11.57 -11.00
C GLU A 3 15.96 -10.46 -10.33
N LEU A 4 15.31 -9.58 -9.55
CA LEU A 4 15.99 -8.54 -8.78
C LEU A 4 16.99 -9.13 -7.77
N TYR A 5 16.65 -10.26 -7.15
CA TYR A 5 17.56 -10.98 -6.27
C TYR A 5 18.79 -11.53 -7.03
N ASN A 6 18.57 -12.10 -8.22
CA ASN A 6 19.65 -12.59 -9.08
C ASN A 6 20.58 -11.45 -9.56
N LEU A 7 20.05 -10.23 -9.68
CA LEU A 7 20.81 -9.01 -9.97
C LEU A 7 21.49 -8.39 -8.73
N GLY A 8 21.39 -9.02 -7.55
CA GLY A 8 22.05 -8.56 -6.32
C GLY A 8 21.13 -7.83 -5.33
N GLY A 9 19.84 -7.66 -5.63
CA GLY A 9 18.86 -7.11 -4.70
C GLY A 9 18.75 -7.96 -3.42
N ARG A 10 18.88 -7.34 -2.26
CA ARG A 10 18.77 -8.02 -0.95
C ARG A 10 17.75 -7.39 -0.02
N GLN A 11 17.17 -6.25 -0.37
CA GLN A 11 16.16 -5.60 0.45
C GLN A 11 14.89 -5.44 -0.37
N PHE A 12 13.78 -5.96 0.15
CA PHE A 12 12.49 -5.93 -0.51
C PHE A 12 11.42 -5.44 0.44
N ILE A 13 10.56 -4.55 -0.06
CA ILE A 13 9.33 -4.15 0.60
C ILE A 13 8.18 -4.77 -0.17
N LEU A 14 7.35 -5.56 0.52
CA LEU A 14 6.11 -6.09 -0.02
C LEU A 14 4.94 -5.32 0.59
N ALA A 15 4.34 -4.45 -0.20
CA ALA A 15 3.15 -3.71 0.21
C ALA A 15 1.91 -4.57 0.03
N GLY A 16 1.08 -4.62 1.08
CA GLY A 16 -0.32 -5.05 0.93
C GLY A 16 -1.12 -4.06 0.07
N LEU A 17 -2.32 -4.45 -0.30
CA LEU A 17 -3.31 -3.57 -0.92
C LEU A 17 -3.90 -2.60 0.11
N PRO A 18 -4.13 -1.33 -0.28
CA PRO A 18 -4.95 -0.39 0.50
C PRO A 18 -6.43 -0.85 0.51
N PRO A 19 -7.34 -0.15 1.22
CA PRO A 19 -8.79 -0.30 1.02
C PRO A 19 -9.17 0.08 -0.41
N PHE A 20 -9.12 -0.92 -1.31
CA PHE A 20 -9.22 -0.73 -2.76
C PHE A 20 -10.57 -0.17 -3.19
N GLY A 21 -11.65 -0.59 -2.50
CA GLY A 21 -13.01 -0.10 -2.75
C GLY A 21 -13.19 1.37 -2.41
N CYS A 22 -12.27 2.00 -1.68
CA CYS A 22 -12.29 3.42 -1.38
C CYS A 22 -11.53 4.28 -2.41
N ILE A 23 -11.00 3.68 -3.49
CA ILE A 23 -10.34 4.42 -4.56
C ILE A 23 -11.39 5.19 -5.38
N PRO A 24 -11.19 6.48 -5.70
CA PRO A 24 -12.20 7.29 -6.40
C PRO A 24 -12.73 6.70 -7.71
N LEU A 25 -11.84 6.03 -8.45
CA LEU A 25 -12.22 5.31 -9.66
C LEU A 25 -13.18 4.16 -9.36
N GLN A 26 -12.94 3.38 -8.30
CA GLN A 26 -13.81 2.26 -7.91
C GLN A 26 -15.18 2.74 -7.44
N ILE A 27 -15.23 3.81 -6.66
CA ILE A 27 -16.47 4.47 -6.24
C ILE A 27 -17.24 5.01 -7.46
N THR A 28 -16.54 5.53 -8.47
CA THR A 28 -17.21 6.01 -9.69
C THR A 28 -17.77 4.86 -10.52
N LEU A 29 -17.03 3.76 -10.61
CA LEU A 29 -17.42 2.58 -11.37
C LEU A 29 -18.51 1.75 -10.67
N SER A 30 -18.65 1.84 -9.35
CA SER A 30 -19.70 1.12 -8.61
C SER A 30 -21.11 1.61 -8.96
N GLY A 31 -21.23 2.85 -9.43
CA GLY A 31 -22.53 3.46 -9.76
C GLY A 31 -23.40 3.77 -8.53
N ASP A 32 -22.86 3.64 -7.32
CA ASP A 32 -23.57 3.93 -6.08
C ASP A 32 -23.81 5.44 -5.92
N LEU A 33 -25.07 5.79 -5.63
CA LEU A 33 -25.49 7.18 -5.44
C LEU A 33 -24.93 7.77 -4.15
N GLU A 34 -24.75 6.94 -3.12
CA GLU A 34 -24.18 7.36 -1.84
C GLU A 34 -22.66 7.57 -1.93
N ARG A 35 -22.04 7.18 -3.06
CA ARG A 35 -20.59 7.30 -3.30
C ARG A 35 -19.76 6.68 -2.18
N GLY A 36 -20.25 5.59 -1.60
CA GLY A 36 -19.58 4.83 -0.55
C GLY A 36 -18.40 4.01 -1.10
N CYS A 37 -17.56 3.53 -0.18
CA CYS A 37 -16.55 2.53 -0.53
C CYS A 37 -17.22 1.22 -0.97
N VAL A 38 -16.60 0.52 -1.91
CA VAL A 38 -17.06 -0.81 -2.35
C VAL A 38 -16.55 -1.88 -1.38
N ASP A 39 -17.40 -2.34 -0.46
CA ASP A 39 -17.01 -3.26 0.61
C ASP A 39 -16.48 -4.61 0.12
N GLU A 40 -17.06 -5.14 -0.97
CA GLU A 40 -16.58 -6.39 -1.58
C GLU A 40 -15.11 -6.28 -2.00
N GLN A 41 -14.74 -5.18 -2.68
CA GLN A 41 -13.36 -4.92 -3.08
C GLN A 41 -12.41 -4.72 -1.90
N ASN A 42 -12.89 -4.12 -0.80
CA ASN A 42 -12.12 -4.00 0.42
C ASN A 42 -11.88 -5.36 1.08
N SER A 43 -12.89 -6.24 1.09
CA SER A 43 -12.78 -7.62 1.58
C SER A 43 -11.77 -8.42 0.75
N GLU A 44 -11.82 -8.32 -0.58
CA GLU A 44 -10.85 -8.95 -1.47
C GLU A 44 -9.42 -8.47 -1.21
N ALA A 45 -9.24 -7.16 -1.00
CA ALA A 45 -7.95 -6.59 -0.63
C ALA A 45 -7.40 -7.19 0.69
N GLN A 46 -8.25 -7.38 1.70
CA GLN A 46 -7.87 -8.02 2.96
C GLN A 46 -7.52 -9.51 2.79
N VAL A 47 -8.26 -10.24 1.95
CA VAL A 47 -7.94 -11.64 1.62
C VAL A 47 -6.60 -11.74 0.91
N TYR A 48 -6.33 -10.87 -0.07
CA TYR A 48 -5.02 -10.77 -0.72
C TYR A 48 -3.91 -10.49 0.31
N ASN A 49 -4.11 -9.51 1.19
CA ASN A 49 -3.13 -9.14 2.22
C ASN A 49 -2.82 -10.30 3.17
N SER A 50 -3.84 -11.07 3.56
CA SER A 50 -3.67 -12.27 4.38
C SER A 50 -2.84 -13.34 3.68
N LYS A 51 -3.11 -13.59 2.38
CA LYS A 51 -2.34 -14.54 1.57
C LYS A 51 -0.90 -14.07 1.36
N LEU A 52 -0.69 -12.78 1.07
CA LEU A 52 0.63 -12.20 0.90
C LEU A 52 1.48 -12.36 2.17
N GLN A 53 0.94 -12.01 3.34
CA GLN A 53 1.65 -12.17 4.61
C GLN A 53 2.03 -13.63 4.88
N LYS A 54 1.15 -14.58 4.59
CA LYS A 54 1.44 -16.02 4.71
C LYS A 54 2.54 -16.50 3.76
N LEU A 55 2.73 -15.84 2.62
CA LEU A 55 3.75 -16.19 1.63
C LEU A 55 5.14 -15.64 2.00
N ILE A 56 5.22 -14.57 2.80
CA ILE A 56 6.49 -13.92 3.17
C ILE A 56 7.51 -14.87 3.80
N PRO A 57 7.16 -15.73 4.79
CA PRO A 57 8.12 -16.67 5.36
C PRO A 57 8.72 -17.62 4.31
N THR A 58 7.90 -18.09 3.38
CA THR A 58 8.36 -18.95 2.26
C THR A 58 9.34 -18.19 1.36
N LEU A 59 9.01 -16.96 0.96
CA LEU A 59 9.90 -16.13 0.14
C LEU A 59 11.21 -15.82 0.86
N GLN A 60 11.14 -15.50 2.15
CA GLN A 60 12.29 -15.22 3.00
C GLN A 60 13.22 -16.44 3.13
N GLY A 61 12.64 -17.65 3.14
CA GLY A 61 13.38 -18.91 3.12
C GLY A 61 14.02 -19.24 1.77
N SER A 62 13.34 -18.94 0.66
CA SER A 62 13.84 -19.17 -0.71
C SER A 62 14.91 -18.16 -1.12
N LEU A 63 14.79 -16.91 -0.67
CA LEU A 63 15.72 -15.81 -0.98
C LEU A 63 16.69 -15.58 0.18
N ARG A 64 17.50 -16.60 0.48
CA ARG A 64 18.44 -16.55 1.62
C ARG A 64 19.37 -15.33 1.55
N GLY A 65 19.58 -14.69 2.70
CA GLY A 65 20.39 -13.47 2.79
C GLY A 65 19.71 -12.20 2.27
N SER A 66 18.45 -12.28 1.81
CA SER A 66 17.61 -11.10 1.62
C SER A 66 16.89 -10.72 2.91
N LYS A 67 16.33 -9.51 2.93
CA LYS A 67 15.45 -8.98 3.96
C LYS A 67 14.16 -8.54 3.29
N ILE A 68 13.05 -9.16 3.68
CA ILE A 68 11.72 -8.85 3.17
C ILE A 68 10.91 -8.22 4.31
N VAL A 69 10.41 -7.01 4.08
CA VAL A 69 9.57 -6.27 5.03
C VAL A 69 8.17 -6.14 4.45
N TYR A 70 7.15 -6.45 5.26
CA TYR A 70 5.76 -6.20 4.90
C TYR A 70 5.38 -4.75 5.22
N LEU A 71 4.74 -4.07 4.26
CA LEU A 71 4.13 -2.76 4.47
C LEU A 71 2.61 -2.91 4.52
N ASN A 72 2.01 -2.61 5.68
CA ASN A 72 0.56 -2.61 5.87
C ASN A 72 -0.09 -1.37 5.24
N ALA A 73 -0.24 -1.37 3.91
CA ALA A 73 -0.85 -0.25 3.19
C ALA A 73 -2.33 -0.06 3.57
N TYR A 74 -3.04 -1.15 3.92
CA TYR A 74 -4.45 -1.07 4.31
C TYR A 74 -4.65 -0.13 5.49
N GLU A 75 -3.87 -0.34 6.56
CA GLU A 75 -3.92 0.49 7.76
C GLU A 75 -3.43 1.91 7.50
N ALA A 76 -2.31 2.06 6.78
CA ALA A 76 -1.76 3.38 6.43
C ALA A 76 -2.79 4.25 5.69
N PHE A 77 -3.49 3.68 4.71
CA PHE A 77 -4.53 4.41 3.97
C PHE A 77 -5.81 4.59 4.77
N THR A 78 -6.19 3.65 5.64
CA THR A 78 -7.35 3.81 6.53
C THR A 78 -7.19 5.04 7.42
N VAL A 79 -6.00 5.25 8.00
CA VAL A 79 -5.69 6.43 8.83
C VAL A 79 -5.81 7.74 8.05
N ILE A 80 -5.41 7.73 6.77
CA ILE A 80 -5.52 8.89 5.87
C ILE A 80 -6.99 9.16 5.53
N LEU A 81 -7.76 8.12 5.20
CA LEU A 81 -9.17 8.23 4.83
C LEU A 81 -10.06 8.66 5.99
N GLN A 82 -9.77 8.21 7.21
CA GLN A 82 -10.50 8.59 8.43
C GLN A 82 -10.20 10.03 8.88
N GLY A 83 -9.39 10.79 8.14
CA GLY A 83 -9.21 12.22 8.36
C GLY A 83 -8.60 12.54 9.71
N THR A 84 -7.73 11.68 10.25
CA THR A 84 -6.92 12.08 11.40
C THR A 84 -6.11 13.31 10.98
N ASN A 85 -6.25 14.40 11.73
CA ASN A 85 -5.79 15.77 11.43
C ASN A 85 -4.25 15.93 11.35
N LYS A 86 -3.52 14.83 11.10
CA LYS A 86 -2.07 14.73 11.00
C LYS A 86 -1.53 14.92 9.58
N TYR A 87 -2.34 14.74 8.53
CA TYR A 87 -1.83 14.66 7.14
C TYR A 87 -2.51 15.58 6.10
N GLY A 88 -3.50 16.39 6.51
CA GLY A 88 -4.32 17.21 5.60
C GLY A 88 -5.38 16.38 4.88
N THR A 89 -6.48 17.01 4.49
CA THR A 89 -7.63 16.37 3.82
C THR A 89 -7.20 15.68 2.53
N PHE A 90 -7.34 14.35 2.47
CA PHE A 90 -7.25 13.60 1.22
C PHE A 90 -8.56 13.84 0.45
N SER A 91 -8.56 14.83 -0.44
CA SER A 91 -9.70 15.02 -1.33
C SER A 91 -9.71 13.90 -2.36
N SER A 92 -10.70 13.02 -2.27
CA SER A 92 -10.96 11.92 -3.21
C SER A 92 -11.28 12.39 -4.64
N ASN A 93 -11.38 13.70 -4.89
CA ASN A 93 -11.62 14.27 -6.23
C ASN A 93 -10.34 14.54 -7.04
N VAL A 94 -9.21 13.96 -6.65
CA VAL A 94 -7.94 14.13 -7.35
C VAL A 94 -7.77 13.07 -8.44
N MET A 95 -8.48 13.24 -9.56
CA MET A 95 -7.86 12.97 -10.85
C MET A 95 -6.98 14.20 -11.13
N ILE A 96 -5.75 14.21 -10.63
CA ILE A 96 -4.77 15.22 -11.03
C ILE A 96 -3.93 14.60 -12.16
N PRO A 97 -4.04 15.09 -13.41
CA PRO A 97 -3.16 14.68 -14.50
C PRO A 97 -1.71 15.15 -14.33
N ASN A 98 -1.40 15.87 -13.25
CA ASN A 98 -0.06 16.43 -13.04
C ASN A 98 0.27 16.61 -11.55
N LEU A 99 0.69 15.52 -10.89
CA LEU A 99 1.24 15.56 -9.53
C LEU A 99 2.69 15.05 -9.51
N TYR A 100 3.47 15.45 -10.51
CA TYR A 100 4.91 15.55 -10.27
C TYR A 100 5.10 16.77 -9.37
N LEU A 101 5.77 16.58 -8.21
CA LEU A 101 6.29 17.60 -7.28
C LEU A 101 5.62 17.78 -5.90
N ALA A 102 4.49 17.15 -5.57
CA ALA A 102 3.93 17.25 -4.22
C ALA A 102 4.10 15.93 -3.43
N LYS A 103 5.02 15.96 -2.44
CA LYS A 103 5.20 15.02 -1.31
C LYS A 103 5.96 13.71 -1.57
N TRP A 104 7.27 13.83 -1.81
CA TRP A 104 8.27 12.77 -1.51
C TRP A 104 8.72 12.74 -0.04
N THR A 105 8.20 13.64 0.80
CA THR A 105 8.58 13.76 2.22
C THR A 105 8.17 12.59 3.13
N PRO A 106 7.04 11.87 2.95
CA PRO A 106 6.70 10.75 3.83
C PRO A 106 7.52 9.48 3.54
N LEU A 107 8.00 9.29 2.29
CA LEU A 107 8.89 8.18 1.94
C LEU A 107 10.25 8.29 2.66
N ARG A 108 10.72 9.50 2.96
CA ARG A 108 11.95 9.71 3.73
C ARG A 108 11.86 9.15 5.16
N SER A 109 10.71 9.27 5.81
CA SER A 109 10.51 8.73 7.17
C SER A 109 10.42 7.20 7.18
N LEU A 110 9.86 6.61 6.12
CA LEU A 110 9.78 5.15 5.96
C LEU A 110 11.15 4.54 5.62
N ILE A 111 11.96 5.24 4.81
CA ILE A 111 13.34 4.84 4.48
C ILE A 111 14.27 4.95 5.70
N LEU A 112 14.08 5.95 6.57
CA LEU A 112 14.88 6.11 7.78
C LEU A 112 14.65 4.97 8.80
N HIS A 113 13.44 4.42 8.90
CA HIS A 113 13.19 3.23 9.74
C HIS A 113 13.77 1.94 9.15
N ILE A 114 13.94 1.87 7.83
CA ILE A 114 14.56 0.72 7.15
C ILE A 114 16.09 0.75 7.27
N SER A 115 16.69 1.92 7.50
CA SER A 115 18.14 2.11 7.61
C SER A 115 18.73 1.71 8.98
N PHE A 116 17.89 1.44 9.98
CA PHE A 116 18.28 1.08 11.36
C PHE A 116 17.88 -0.34 11.78
N LEU A 117 17.41 -1.17 10.85
CA LEU A 117 17.17 -2.61 11.02
C LEU A 117 17.95 -3.36 9.94
#